data_AF-A0A5S9MP27-F1
#
_entry.id   AF-A0A5S9MP27-F1
#
_cell.length_a   1.000
_cell.length_b   1.000
_cell.length_c   1.000
_cell.angle_alpha   90.00
_cell.angle_beta   90.00
_cell.angle_gamma   90.00
#
_symmetry.space_group_name_H-M   'P 1'
#
loop_
_entity.id
_entity.type
_entity.pdbx_description
1 polymer ?
#
loop_
_entity_poly.entity_id
_entity_poly.type
_entity_poly.pdbx_seq_one_letter_code
_entity_poly.pdbx_strand_id
1 'polypeptide(L)'
;MTPSTYMKSRQRKIAAYGHSILGQLTPIHIIPYAALHPKWTAHDFEHHAEEIPIHLSAHRINEHAEANLQLKKETKPELIIANDHVTEEEKQVLKTICPVHFVPFTQLDWRTQFKQTATFLNEANEAEEWLIHYEELVNQAKKACLFDHPPKTVLPLRIFQDQLYLSVNRTMSEVIFQDIGLLPAFQNDGQLIEKKISIRSIYNS
;
A
#
# COMPACT_ATOMS: atom_id res chain seq x y z
N MET A 1 18.74 12.15 -3.51
CA MET A 1 18.00 13.38 -3.14
C MET A 1 18.97 14.53 -2.93
N THR A 2 18.70 15.71 -3.50
CA THR A 2 19.41 16.94 -3.17
C THR A 2 18.75 17.60 -1.94
N PRO A 3 19.48 18.41 -1.15
CA PRO A 3 18.91 19.09 0.01
C PRO A 3 17.68 19.95 -0.31
N SER A 4 17.62 20.53 -1.51
CA SER A 4 16.51 21.37 -1.96
C SER A 4 15.22 20.59 -2.26
N THR A 5 15.31 19.41 -2.89
CA THR A 5 14.14 18.54 -3.12
C THR A 5 13.60 17.99 -1.80
N TYR A 6 14.49 17.62 -0.88
CA TYR A 6 14.13 17.18 0.48
C TYR A 6 13.41 18.27 1.29
N MET A 7 13.84 19.53 1.18
CA MET A 7 13.15 20.64 1.85
C MET A 7 11.78 20.94 1.25
N LYS A 8 11.61 20.81 -0.08
CA LYS A 8 10.32 21.01 -0.76
C LYS A 8 9.30 19.94 -0.39
N SER A 9 9.71 18.67 -0.28
CA SER A 9 8.78 17.59 0.12
C SER A 9 8.25 17.81 1.54
N ARG A 10 9.10 18.27 2.47
CA ARG A 10 8.70 18.63 3.84
C ARG A 10 7.87 19.91 3.97
N GLN A 11 7.84 20.79 2.97
CA GLN A 11 6.96 21.97 2.98
C GLN A 11 5.49 21.59 2.78
N ARG A 12 5.22 20.47 2.11
CA ARG A 12 3.86 20.01 1.79
C ARG A 12 3.27 19.29 3.00
N LYS A 13 2.23 19.85 3.63
CA LYS A 13 1.55 19.21 4.76
C LYS A 13 0.54 18.16 4.30
N ILE A 14 1.04 17.07 3.72
CA ILE A 14 0.22 15.96 3.22
C ILE A 14 -0.05 14.96 4.34
N ALA A 15 -1.30 14.57 4.50
CA ALA A 15 -1.68 13.44 5.35
C ALA A 15 -1.96 12.18 4.51
N ALA A 16 -1.24 11.10 4.80
CA ALA A 16 -1.43 9.79 4.18
C ALA A 16 -2.44 8.96 4.99
N TYR A 17 -3.66 8.87 4.47
CA TYR A 17 -4.77 8.17 5.10
C TYR A 17 -4.96 6.77 4.49
N GLY A 18 -4.06 5.86 4.88
CA GLY A 18 -4.10 4.46 4.50
C GLY A 18 -2.70 3.89 4.27
N HIS A 19 -2.50 2.61 4.56
CA HIS A 19 -1.20 1.95 4.43
C HIS A 19 -0.67 1.97 2.99
N SER A 20 -1.53 1.71 1.99
CA SER A 20 -1.14 1.74 0.58
C SER A 20 -0.76 3.13 0.08
N ILE A 21 -1.32 4.19 0.69
CA ILE A 21 -0.99 5.57 0.31
C ILE A 21 0.46 5.89 0.64
N LEU A 22 0.94 5.48 1.81
CA LEU A 22 2.34 5.69 2.15
C LEU A 22 3.30 4.97 1.20
N GLY A 23 2.94 3.75 0.78
CA GLY A 23 3.67 3.01 -0.25
C GLY A 23 3.73 3.72 -1.60
N GLN A 24 2.76 4.58 -1.92
CA GLN A 24 2.77 5.42 -3.13
C GLN A 24 3.58 6.72 -2.95
N LEU A 25 3.68 7.28 -1.74
CA LEU A 25 4.40 8.54 -1.51
C LEU A 25 5.92 8.35 -1.39
N THR A 26 6.34 7.24 -0.81
CA THR A 26 7.76 6.96 -0.55
C THR A 26 8.62 6.91 -1.84
N PRO A 27 8.18 6.21 -2.91
CA PRO A 27 8.91 6.16 -4.19
C PRO A 27 9.17 7.52 -4.84
N ILE A 28 8.24 8.47 -4.68
CA ILE A 28 8.33 9.84 -5.22
C ILE A 28 8.88 10.84 -4.20
N HIS A 29 9.55 10.33 -3.15
CA HIS A 29 10.26 11.13 -2.14
C HIS A 29 9.40 12.13 -1.37
N ILE A 30 8.10 11.85 -1.26
CA ILE A 30 7.18 12.62 -0.43
C ILE A 30 7.10 11.96 0.95
N ILE A 31 7.56 12.69 1.96
CA ILE A 31 7.39 12.31 3.37
C ILE A 31 6.09 12.96 3.85
N PRO A 32 5.04 12.18 4.17
CA PRO A 32 3.82 12.77 4.68
C PRO A 32 4.04 13.38 6.05
N TYR A 33 3.35 14.49 6.30
CA TYR A 33 3.34 15.16 7.59
C TYR A 33 2.60 14.36 8.66
N ALA A 34 1.57 13.60 8.25
CA ALA A 34 0.85 12.67 9.09
C ALA A 34 0.56 11.38 8.33
N ALA A 35 0.67 10.22 8.98
CA ALA A 35 0.30 8.94 8.37
C ALA A 35 -0.37 8.00 9.36
N LEU A 36 -1.34 7.19 8.92
CA LEU A 36 -1.85 6.06 9.71
C LEU A 36 -0.69 5.12 10.03
N HIS A 37 -0.40 4.92 11.32
CA HIS A 37 0.65 4.05 11.78
C HIS A 37 0.31 2.61 11.36
N PRO A 38 1.07 1.97 10.46
CA PRO A 38 0.94 0.55 10.21
C PRO A 38 1.37 -0.16 11.46
N LYS A 39 0.48 -0.93 12.06
CA LYS A 39 0.93 -1.83 13.12
C LYS A 39 1.82 -2.96 12.61
N TRP A 40 2.03 -3.13 11.30
CA TRP A 40 2.72 -4.28 10.72
C TRP A 40 3.46 -3.92 9.42
N THR A 41 4.74 -3.58 9.52
CA THR A 41 5.90 -4.28 8.89
C THR A 41 7.17 -3.51 9.23
N ALA A 42 7.98 -4.05 10.15
CA ALA A 42 9.28 -3.48 10.52
C ALA A 42 10.23 -3.32 9.32
N HIS A 43 10.00 -4.03 8.21
CA HIS A 43 10.88 -4.01 7.05
C HIS A 43 10.66 -2.83 6.09
N ASP A 44 9.42 -2.34 5.91
CA ASP A 44 9.13 -1.19 5.03
C ASP A 44 9.23 0.15 5.78
N PHE A 45 9.18 0.12 7.12
CA PHE A 45 9.08 1.30 7.98
C PHE A 45 10.40 1.76 8.59
N GLU A 46 11.45 0.96 8.58
CA GLU A 46 12.65 1.22 9.40
C GLU A 46 13.42 2.50 9.04
N HIS A 47 13.20 3.11 7.87
CA HIS A 47 13.98 4.28 7.44
C HIS A 47 13.18 5.59 7.36
N HIS A 48 11.86 5.55 7.14
CA HIS A 48 11.05 6.76 6.95
C HIS A 48 9.99 6.99 8.04
N ALA A 49 9.73 6.00 8.89
CA ALA A 49 8.80 6.15 10.01
C ALA A 49 9.25 7.26 10.96
N GLU A 50 10.54 7.27 11.32
CA GLU A 50 11.11 8.28 12.22
C GLU A 50 11.04 9.70 11.64
N GLU A 51 10.92 9.82 10.32
CA GLU A 51 10.84 11.11 9.64
C GLU A 51 9.42 11.69 9.60
N ILE A 52 8.39 10.87 9.82
CA ILE A 52 6.98 11.28 9.84
C ILE A 52 6.68 11.97 11.17
N PRO A 53 6.37 13.28 11.19
CA PRO A 53 6.18 14.01 12.44
C PRO A 53 5.01 13.53 13.28
N ILE A 54 3.94 13.04 12.65
CA ILE A 54 2.70 12.66 13.32
C ILE A 54 2.23 11.27 12.87
N HIS A 55 2.21 10.35 13.83
CA HIS A 55 1.68 9.00 13.64
C HIS A 55 0.22 8.95 14.09
N LEU A 56 -0.70 8.76 13.15
CA LEU A 56 -2.12 8.61 13.43
C LEU A 56 -2.39 7.18 13.94
N SER A 57 -3.15 7.04 15.01
CA SER A 57 -3.47 5.73 15.58
C SER A 57 -4.53 4.98 14.76
N ALA A 58 -4.29 3.70 14.45
CA ALA A 58 -5.23 2.79 13.76
C ALA A 58 -5.68 1.64 14.71
N HIS A 59 -6.66 1.89 15.58
CA HIS A 59 -7.24 0.92 16.53
C HIS A 59 -8.76 1.07 16.61
N ARG A 60 -9.53 0.08 17.07
CA ARG A 60 -10.53 -0.82 16.40
C ARG A 60 -11.81 -0.07 15.98
N ILE A 61 -12.50 -0.43 14.88
CA ILE A 61 -13.89 -0.10 14.40
C ILE A 61 -14.43 1.34 14.57
N ASN A 62 -14.06 2.07 15.62
CA ASN A 62 -14.08 3.53 15.79
C ASN A 62 -12.75 4.22 15.36
N GLU A 63 -11.81 3.51 14.71
CA GLU A 63 -10.42 3.94 14.45
C GLU A 63 -10.30 5.26 13.69
N HIS A 64 -11.19 5.42 12.72
CA HIS A 64 -11.16 6.55 11.81
C HIS A 64 -11.66 7.83 12.49
N ALA A 65 -12.51 7.74 13.51
CA ALA A 65 -12.96 8.91 14.27
C ALA A 65 -11.82 9.55 15.08
N GLU A 66 -10.96 8.73 15.70
CA GLU A 66 -9.78 9.21 16.45
C GLU A 66 -8.71 9.79 15.51
N ALA A 67 -8.39 9.10 14.42
CA ALA A 67 -7.49 9.62 13.39
C ALA A 67 -8.00 10.95 12.80
N ASN A 68 -9.31 11.05 12.54
CA ASN A 68 -9.96 12.28 12.08
C ASN A 68 -9.88 13.41 13.11
N LEU A 69 -10.04 13.10 14.40
CA LEU A 69 -9.89 14.06 15.49
C LEU A 69 -8.45 14.54 15.66
N GLN A 70 -7.46 13.66 15.54
CA GLN A 70 -6.04 14.02 15.51
C GLN A 70 -5.69 14.88 14.31
N LEU A 71 -6.20 14.51 13.12
CA LEU A 71 -6.02 15.29 11.90
C LEU A 71 -6.53 16.74 12.10
N LYS A 72 -7.72 16.89 12.68
CA LYS A 72 -8.34 18.18 13.00
C LYS A 72 -7.58 18.99 14.07
N LYS A 73 -7.12 18.35 15.14
CA LYS A 73 -6.55 19.04 16.32
C LYS A 73 -5.07 19.37 16.17
N GLU A 74 -4.28 18.46 15.63
CA GLU A 74 -2.82 18.50 15.75
C GLU A 74 -2.14 18.82 14.42
N THR A 75 -2.66 18.28 13.31
CA THR A 75 -1.87 18.26 12.06
C THR A 75 -2.18 19.39 11.08
N LYS A 76 -3.44 19.86 10.99
CA LYS A 76 -3.90 20.87 10.00
C LYS A 76 -3.27 20.65 8.60
N PRO A 77 -3.49 19.48 7.98
CA PRO A 77 -2.90 19.18 6.69
C PRO A 77 -3.50 20.10 5.61
N GLU A 78 -2.72 20.37 4.59
CA GLU A 78 -3.17 21.13 3.42
C GLU A 78 -3.85 20.21 2.39
N LEU A 79 -3.58 18.90 2.49
CA LEU A 79 -4.12 17.87 1.62
C LEU A 79 -4.15 16.52 2.37
N ILE A 80 -5.25 15.78 2.25
CA ILE A 80 -5.31 14.37 2.61
C ILE A 80 -5.31 13.54 1.33
N ILE A 81 -4.55 12.45 1.33
CA ILE A 81 -4.63 11.41 0.30
C ILE A 81 -5.15 10.15 0.97
N ALA A 82 -6.25 9.60 0.46
CA ALA A 82 -6.93 8.44 1.01
C ALA A 82 -7.30 7.46 -0.10
N ASN A 83 -7.46 6.18 0.24
CA ASN A 83 -8.14 5.25 -0.67
C ASN A 83 -9.64 5.56 -0.73
N ASP A 84 -10.28 5.32 -1.87
CA ASP A 84 -11.74 5.44 -2.02
C ASP A 84 -12.54 4.32 -1.33
N HIS A 85 -11.85 3.29 -0.83
CA HIS A 85 -12.40 2.13 -0.11
C HIS A 85 -12.77 2.42 1.37
N VAL A 86 -12.75 3.69 1.78
CA VAL A 86 -13.33 4.14 3.05
C VAL A 86 -14.85 4.30 2.92
N THR A 87 -15.58 4.26 4.03
CA THR A 87 -17.04 4.44 4.04
C THR A 87 -17.45 5.83 3.55
N GLU A 88 -18.68 5.99 3.05
CA GLU A 88 -19.15 7.31 2.61
C GLU A 88 -19.19 8.32 3.76
N GLU A 89 -19.56 7.87 4.96
CA GLU A 89 -19.50 8.68 6.19
C GLU A 89 -18.08 9.20 6.43
N GLU A 90 -17.07 8.34 6.30
CA GLU A 90 -15.67 8.74 6.44
C GLU A 90 -15.23 9.70 5.35
N LYS A 91 -15.65 9.49 4.09
CA LYS A 91 -15.36 10.44 3.00
C LYS A 91 -15.89 11.82 3.35
N GLN A 92 -17.11 11.93 3.87
CA GLN A 92 -17.67 13.21 4.27
C GLN A 92 -16.87 13.84 5.42
N VAL A 93 -16.51 13.05 6.44
CA VAL A 93 -15.70 13.55 7.57
C VAL A 93 -14.35 14.07 7.10
N LEU A 94 -13.62 13.32 6.25
CA LEU A 94 -12.31 13.74 5.73
C LEU A 94 -12.40 15.05 4.94
N LYS A 95 -13.44 15.19 4.10
CA LYS A 95 -13.71 16.42 3.33
C LYS A 95 -13.99 17.65 4.22
N THR A 96 -14.38 17.46 5.48
CA THR A 96 -14.54 18.57 6.44
C THR A 96 -13.21 19.10 7.01
N ILE A 97 -12.10 18.37 6.81
CA ILE A 97 -10.79 18.71 7.39
C ILE A 97 -10.02 19.63 6.43
N CYS A 98 -9.80 19.17 5.20
CA CYS A 98 -9.10 19.88 4.13
C CYS A 98 -9.46 19.22 2.78
N PRO A 99 -8.93 19.70 1.63
CA PRO A 99 -9.06 18.98 0.36
C PRO A 99 -8.58 17.53 0.49
N VAL A 100 -9.31 16.60 -0.14
CA VAL A 100 -9.02 15.17 -0.11
C VAL A 100 -8.91 14.63 -1.53
N HIS A 101 -7.81 13.93 -1.82
CA HIS A 101 -7.66 13.13 -3.03
C HIS A 101 -7.96 11.66 -2.72
N PHE A 102 -9.00 11.11 -3.35
CA PHE A 102 -9.35 9.70 -3.21
C PHE A 102 -8.74 8.90 -4.36
N VAL A 103 -7.85 7.97 -4.01
CA VAL A 103 -7.21 7.03 -4.93
C VAL A 103 -8.17 5.86 -5.18
N PRO A 104 -8.54 5.55 -6.45
CA PRO A 104 -9.44 4.45 -6.79
C PRO A 104 -8.80 3.08 -6.48
N PHE A 105 -9.12 2.50 -5.32
CA PHE A 105 -8.43 1.33 -4.79
C PHE A 105 -8.90 0.03 -5.43
N THR A 106 -10.14 -0.05 -5.91
CA THR A 106 -10.69 -1.30 -6.48
C THR A 106 -10.76 -1.29 -8.00
N GLN A 107 -10.82 -0.11 -8.62
CA GLN A 107 -11.07 0.04 -10.05
C GLN A 107 -9.78 0.03 -10.89
N LEU A 108 -8.62 0.28 -10.27
CA LEU A 108 -7.33 0.42 -10.94
C LEU A 108 -6.30 -0.54 -10.36
N ASP A 109 -5.34 -0.98 -11.16
CA ASP A 109 -4.13 -1.69 -10.71
C ASP A 109 -3.19 -0.74 -9.92
N TRP A 110 -2.25 -1.31 -9.16
CA TRP A 110 -1.38 -0.54 -8.28
C TRP A 110 -0.48 0.45 -9.05
N ARG A 111 -0.03 0.12 -10.27
CA ARG A 111 0.83 1.00 -11.07
C ARG A 111 0.05 2.20 -11.57
N THR A 112 -1.19 1.98 -12.00
CA THR A 112 -2.06 3.07 -12.47
C THR A 112 -2.43 4.00 -11.31
N GLN A 113 -2.75 3.45 -10.13
CA GLN A 113 -2.95 4.25 -8.92
C GLN A 113 -1.72 5.09 -8.58
N PHE A 114 -0.53 4.48 -8.56
CA PHE A 114 0.73 5.16 -8.27
C PHE A 114 1.02 6.30 -9.25
N LYS A 115 0.90 6.06 -10.56
CA LYS A 115 1.09 7.09 -11.60
C LYS A 115 0.11 8.25 -11.49
N GLN A 116 -1.16 7.97 -11.20
CA GLN A 116 -2.17 9.01 -11.02
C GLN A 116 -1.89 9.86 -9.78
N THR A 117 -1.57 9.24 -8.65
CA THR A 117 -1.18 9.95 -7.43
C THR A 117 0.05 10.81 -7.65
N ALA A 118 1.09 10.28 -8.30
CA ALA A 118 2.29 11.04 -8.62
C ALA A 118 2.01 12.24 -9.54
N THR A 119 1.21 12.04 -10.58
CA THR A 119 0.79 13.12 -11.50
C THR A 119 0.02 14.21 -10.75
N PHE A 120 -0.94 13.81 -9.89
CA PHE A 120 -1.69 14.75 -9.05
C PHE A 120 -0.78 15.56 -8.13
N LEU A 121 0.32 14.96 -7.66
CA LEU A 121 1.30 15.60 -6.80
C LEU A 121 2.41 16.35 -7.56
N ASN A 122 2.38 16.38 -8.89
CA ASN A 122 3.41 16.93 -9.79
C ASN A 122 4.78 16.22 -9.73
N GLU A 123 4.80 14.93 -9.40
CA GLU A 123 6.01 14.09 -9.31
C GLU A 123 5.97 12.96 -10.37
N ALA A 124 5.42 13.23 -11.57
CA ALA A 124 5.23 12.21 -12.60
C ALA A 124 6.55 11.65 -13.15
N ASN A 125 7.61 12.47 -13.19
CA ASN A 125 8.92 12.04 -13.67
C ASN A 125 9.56 11.04 -12.69
N GLU A 126 9.50 11.36 -11.40
CA GLU A 126 10.00 10.54 -10.30
C GLU A 126 9.29 9.17 -10.29
N ALA A 127 7.97 9.15 -10.54
CA ALA A 127 7.22 7.92 -10.65
C ALA A 127 7.62 7.06 -11.86
N GLU A 128 7.87 7.68 -13.01
CA GLU A 128 8.33 6.96 -14.20
C GLU A 128 9.73 6.37 -14.00
N GLU A 129 10.66 7.15 -13.44
CA GLU A 129 12.00 6.69 -13.09
C GLU A 129 11.96 5.50 -12.11
N TRP A 130 11.11 5.59 -11.08
CA TRP A 130 10.95 4.50 -10.11
C TRP A 130 10.34 3.25 -10.76
N LEU A 131 9.37 3.40 -11.66
CA LEU A 131 8.76 2.27 -12.38
C LEU A 131 9.75 1.56 -13.30
N ILE A 132 10.67 2.29 -13.95
CA ILE A 132 11.75 1.67 -14.74
C ILE A 132 12.60 0.77 -13.84
N HIS A 133 13.02 1.27 -12.68
CA HIS A 133 13.81 0.48 -11.73
C HIS A 133 13.02 -0.72 -11.18
N TYR A 134 11.73 -0.53 -10.90
CA TYR A 134 10.86 -1.62 -10.48
C TYR A 134 10.81 -2.75 -11.52
N GLU A 135 10.69 -2.44 -12.81
CA GLU A 135 10.68 -3.45 -13.87
C GLU A 135 12.03 -4.20 -13.97
N GLU A 136 13.15 -3.54 -13.69
CA GLU A 136 14.45 -4.21 -13.57
C GLU A 136 14.47 -5.23 -12.43
N LEU A 137 13.90 -4.87 -11.26
CA LEU A 137 13.78 -5.76 -10.11
C LEU A 137 12.86 -6.96 -10.41
N VAL A 138 11.73 -6.74 -11.09
CA VAL A 138 10.84 -7.82 -11.55
C VAL A 138 11.58 -8.79 -12.46
N ASN A 139 12.35 -8.27 -13.41
CA ASN A 139 13.12 -9.11 -14.33
C ASN A 139 14.22 -9.92 -13.61
N GLN A 140 14.84 -9.36 -12.58
CA GLN A 140 15.79 -10.09 -11.73
C GLN A 140 15.09 -11.18 -10.91
N ALA A 141 13.94 -10.85 -10.29
CA ALA A 141 13.14 -11.80 -9.53
C ALA A 141 12.65 -12.96 -10.40
N LYS A 142 12.16 -12.69 -11.62
CA LYS A 142 11.80 -13.71 -12.61
C LYS A 142 12.93 -14.71 -12.85
N LYS A 143 14.14 -14.20 -13.12
CA LYS A 143 15.32 -15.04 -13.37
C LYS A 143 15.66 -15.90 -12.16
N ALA A 144 15.52 -15.37 -10.95
CA ALA A 144 15.80 -16.12 -9.72
C ALA A 144 14.73 -17.18 -9.40
N CYS A 145 13.45 -16.87 -9.64
CA CYS A 145 12.33 -17.70 -9.21
C CYS A 145 11.88 -18.74 -10.25
N LEU A 146 12.07 -18.47 -11.55
CA LEU A 146 11.52 -19.30 -12.63
C LEU A 146 12.56 -20.21 -13.30
N PHE A 147 13.76 -20.34 -12.72
CA PHE A 147 14.85 -21.13 -13.29
C PHE A 147 14.67 -22.66 -13.12
N ASP A 148 13.81 -23.10 -12.20
CA ASP A 148 13.66 -24.51 -11.86
C ASP A 148 12.75 -25.29 -12.82
N HIS A 149 13.17 -26.51 -13.16
CA HIS A 149 12.33 -27.53 -13.77
C HIS A 149 12.10 -28.68 -12.78
N PRO A 150 10.84 -29.01 -12.40
CA PRO A 150 9.57 -28.44 -12.86
C PRO A 150 9.20 -27.09 -12.22
N PRO A 151 8.26 -26.32 -12.83
CA PRO A 151 7.82 -25.03 -12.29
C PRO A 151 7.18 -25.21 -10.91
N LYS A 152 7.64 -24.41 -9.95
CA LYS A 152 7.12 -24.41 -8.57
C LYS A 152 5.80 -23.65 -8.50
N THR A 153 4.84 -24.20 -7.75
CA THR A 153 3.60 -23.51 -7.40
C THR A 153 3.70 -22.89 -6.01
N VAL A 154 2.86 -21.88 -5.74
CA VAL A 154 2.87 -21.08 -4.51
C VAL A 154 1.48 -21.07 -3.88
N LEU A 155 1.42 -21.30 -2.56
CA LEU A 155 0.20 -21.22 -1.76
C LEU A 155 0.32 -20.10 -0.71
N PRO A 156 -0.36 -18.96 -0.89
CA PRO A 156 -0.37 -17.85 0.06
C PRO A 156 -1.17 -18.19 1.32
N LEU A 157 -0.50 -18.20 2.48
CA LEU A 157 -1.13 -18.56 3.75
C LEU A 157 -1.02 -17.43 4.76
N ARG A 158 -2.13 -17.14 5.44
CA ARG A 158 -2.19 -16.23 6.59
C ARG A 158 -2.67 -17.00 7.82
N ILE A 159 -1.96 -16.85 8.94
CA ILE A 159 -2.37 -17.38 10.24
C ILE A 159 -2.90 -16.22 11.07
N PHE A 160 -4.13 -16.33 11.55
CA PHE A 160 -4.76 -15.30 12.37
C PHE A 160 -5.71 -15.94 13.38
N GLN A 161 -5.55 -15.59 14.67
CA GLN A 161 -6.34 -16.14 15.78
C GLN A 161 -6.44 -17.67 15.74
N ASP A 162 -5.29 -18.34 15.58
CA ASP A 162 -5.14 -19.80 15.47
C ASP A 162 -5.91 -20.44 14.30
N GLN A 163 -6.34 -19.64 13.33
CA GLN A 163 -6.98 -20.13 12.10
C GLN A 163 -6.05 -19.90 10.90
N LEU A 164 -6.14 -20.81 9.93
CA LEU A 164 -5.39 -20.72 8.68
C LEU A 164 -6.30 -20.22 7.55
N TYR A 165 -5.78 -19.31 6.74
CA TYR A 165 -6.47 -18.73 5.60
C TYR A 165 -5.61 -18.84 4.36
N LEU A 166 -6.24 -19.25 3.24
CA LEU A 166 -5.75 -18.90 1.92
C LEU A 166 -5.99 -17.40 1.73
N SER A 167 -4.91 -16.63 1.64
CA SER A 167 -4.97 -15.17 1.65
C SER A 167 -4.23 -14.59 0.45
N VAL A 168 -4.99 -14.15 -0.55
CA VAL A 168 -4.48 -13.48 -1.75
C VAL A 168 -4.82 -12.00 -1.61
N ASN A 169 -3.83 -11.22 -1.20
CA ASN A 169 -3.90 -9.77 -1.22
C ASN A 169 -3.44 -9.21 -2.58
N ARG A 170 -3.52 -7.89 -2.73
CA ARG A 170 -3.15 -7.21 -3.98
C ARG A 170 -1.69 -7.45 -4.38
N THR A 171 -0.75 -7.44 -3.43
CA THR A 171 0.66 -7.76 -3.69
C THR A 171 0.82 -9.17 -4.25
N MET A 172 0.12 -10.15 -3.67
CA MET A 172 0.16 -11.52 -4.14
C MET A 172 -0.42 -11.65 -5.55
N SER A 173 -1.56 -11.02 -5.81
CA SER A 173 -2.22 -11.06 -7.12
C SER A 173 -1.41 -10.34 -8.20
N GLU A 174 -1.13 -9.05 -7.99
CA GLU A 174 -0.57 -8.16 -9.02
C GLU A 174 0.96 -8.32 -9.15
N VAL A 175 1.70 -8.54 -8.05
CA VAL A 175 3.16 -8.63 -8.10
C VAL A 175 3.65 -10.07 -8.20
N ILE A 176 3.25 -10.95 -7.27
CA ILE A 176 3.82 -12.30 -7.20
C ILE A 176 3.31 -13.18 -8.36
N PHE A 177 2.01 -13.19 -8.59
CA PHE A 177 1.42 -14.02 -9.65
C PHE A 177 1.47 -13.38 -11.02
N GLN A 178 1.12 -12.10 -11.13
CA GLN A 178 1.08 -11.42 -12.44
C GLN A 178 2.45 -10.89 -12.86
N ASP A 179 3.09 -10.04 -12.07
CA ASP A 179 4.36 -9.41 -12.50
C ASP A 179 5.51 -10.41 -12.54
N ILE A 180 5.75 -11.16 -11.47
CA ILE A 180 6.83 -12.17 -11.39
C ILE A 180 6.45 -13.45 -12.16
N GLY A 181 5.17 -13.82 -12.22
CA GLY A 181 4.72 -14.99 -12.98
C GLY A 181 4.80 -16.32 -12.21
N LEU A 182 4.85 -16.30 -10.88
CA LEU A 182 4.77 -17.53 -10.08
C LEU A 182 3.38 -18.15 -10.19
N LEU A 183 3.31 -19.48 -10.27
CA LEU A 183 2.05 -20.18 -10.46
C LEU A 183 1.35 -20.41 -9.12
N PRO A 184 0.04 -20.12 -8.99
CA PRO A 184 -0.71 -20.47 -7.79
C PRO A 184 -0.91 -21.98 -7.69
N ALA A 185 -0.86 -22.53 -6.47
CA ALA A 185 -1.19 -23.92 -6.17
C ALA A 185 -2.71 -24.18 -6.06
N PHE A 186 -3.52 -23.29 -6.60
CA PHE A 186 -4.98 -23.29 -6.50
C PHE A 186 -5.56 -22.58 -7.72
N GLN A 187 -6.87 -22.74 -7.95
CA GLN A 187 -7.55 -21.99 -9.00
C GLN A 187 -7.63 -20.51 -8.62
N ASN A 188 -6.83 -19.68 -9.31
CA ASN A 188 -6.82 -18.24 -9.15
C ASN A 188 -7.60 -17.59 -10.30
N ASP A 189 -8.67 -16.88 -9.98
CA ASP A 189 -9.47 -16.08 -10.90
C ASP A 189 -9.04 -14.61 -10.92
N GLY A 190 -7.92 -14.28 -10.27
CA GLY A 190 -7.37 -12.94 -10.16
C GLY A 190 -8.02 -12.10 -9.06
N GLN A 191 -8.98 -12.66 -8.31
CA GLN A 191 -9.64 -11.95 -7.22
C GLN A 191 -8.83 -12.00 -5.92
N LEU A 192 -9.11 -11.03 -5.05
CA LEU A 192 -8.61 -11.06 -3.68
C LEU A 192 -9.32 -12.18 -2.92
N ILE A 193 -8.57 -13.00 -2.19
CA ILE A 193 -9.11 -14.17 -1.48
C ILE A 193 -8.79 -14.03 0.00
N GLU A 194 -9.77 -14.23 0.85
CA GLU A 194 -9.58 -14.47 2.28
C GLU A 194 -10.48 -15.64 2.69
N LYS A 195 -9.98 -16.85 2.51
CA LYS A 195 -10.77 -18.08 2.72
C LYS A 195 -10.15 -18.92 3.81
N LYS A 196 -10.92 -19.20 4.87
CA LYS A 196 -10.52 -20.13 5.92
C LYS A 196 -10.31 -21.52 5.32
N ILE A 197 -9.16 -22.14 5.64
CA ILE A 197 -8.80 -23.49 5.21
C ILE A 197 -8.35 -24.34 6.41
N SER A 198 -8.27 -25.64 6.20
CA SER A 198 -7.70 -26.58 7.17
C SER A 198 -6.34 -27.08 6.69
N ILE A 199 -5.51 -27.60 7.59
CA ILE A 199 -4.24 -28.25 7.20
C ILE A 199 -4.50 -29.44 6.25
N ARG A 200 -5.60 -30.17 6.43
CA ARG A 200 -5.97 -31.30 5.57
C ARG A 200 -6.24 -30.91 4.12
N SER A 201 -6.72 -29.69 3.86
CA SER A 201 -6.96 -29.20 2.50
C SER A 201 -5.70 -28.85 1.72
N ILE A 202 -4.54 -28.74 2.37
CA ILE A 202 -3.25 -28.40 1.73
C ILE A 202 -2.59 -29.64 1.11
N TYR A 203 -2.79 -30.82 1.72
CA TYR A 203 -2.21 -32.08 1.23
C TYR A 203 -2.90 -32.62 -0.04
N ASN A 204 -4.04 -32.04 -0.44
CA ASN A 204 -4.86 -32.47 -1.58
C ASN A 204 -4.86 -31.45 -2.73
N SER A 205 -4.04 -30.41 -2.65
CA SER A 205 -3.92 -29.32 -3.64
C SER A 205 -2.58 -29.36 -4.36
#